data_AF-A0A6C0K3B3-F1
#
_entry.id   AF-A0A6C0K3B3-F1
#
_cell.length_a   1.000
_cell.length_b   1.000
_cell.length_c   1.000
_cell.angle_alpha   90.00
_cell.angle_beta   90.00
_cell.angle_gamma   90.00
#
_symmetry.space_group_name_H-M   'P 1'
#
loop_
_entity.id
_entity.type
_entity.pdbx_description
1 polymer ?
#
loop_
_entity_poly.entity_id
_entity_poly.type
_entity_poly.pdbx_seq_one_letter_code
_entity_poly.pdbx_strand_id
1 'polypeptide(L)'
;MIWPRHPIYMISHMLIGIIGYFFPALLIAFLAYQFLQYIFGFRFFLFEMAVKSHNSLEHTSYKIIEAFIGYITTMLFMKYSAVNMPRNFVTTASIDG
;
A
#
# COMPACT_ATOMS: atom_id res chain seq x y z
N MET A 1 6.86 16.07 -17.00
CA MET A 1 5.47 16.18 -17.51
C MET A 1 4.63 15.15 -16.80
N ILE A 2 3.79 15.59 -15.85
CA ILE A 2 2.87 14.70 -15.12
C ILE A 2 1.70 14.45 -16.07
N TRP A 3 1.77 13.37 -16.84
CA TRP A 3 0.62 12.86 -17.60
C TRP A 3 -0.59 12.70 -16.68
N PRO A 4 -1.84 12.90 -17.15
CA PRO A 4 -3.02 12.63 -16.34
C PRO A 4 -2.99 11.15 -15.92
N ARG A 5 -2.61 10.91 -14.66
CA ARG A 5 -2.57 9.56 -14.09
C ARG A 5 -4.00 9.13 -13.85
N HIS A 6 -4.38 7.98 -14.39
CA HIS A 6 -5.70 7.43 -14.13
C HIS A 6 -5.84 7.18 -12.61
N PRO A 7 -6.90 7.68 -11.95
CA PRO A 7 -7.07 7.58 -10.49
C PRO A 7 -6.94 6.17 -9.94
N ILE A 8 -7.30 5.16 -10.76
CA ILE A 8 -7.18 3.75 -10.42
C ILE A 8 -5.74 3.34 -10.05
N TYR A 9 -4.71 3.95 -10.65
CA TYR A 9 -3.32 3.65 -10.34
C TYR A 9 -2.94 4.13 -8.95
N MET A 10 -3.34 5.35 -8.60
CA MET A 10 -3.15 5.89 -7.26
C MET A 10 -3.84 5.01 -6.21
N ILE A 11 -5.09 4.63 -6.46
CA ILE A 11 -5.86 3.72 -5.58
C ILE A 11 -5.13 2.38 -5.44
N SER A 12 -4.62 1.81 -6.53
CA SER A 12 -3.91 0.53 -6.46
C SER A 12 -2.66 0.57 -5.58
N HIS A 13 -1.88 1.66 -5.61
CA HIS A 13 -0.71 1.80 -4.75
C HIS A 13 -1.11 2.00 -3.29
N MET A 14 -2.16 2.78 -3.02
CA MET A 14 -2.71 2.91 -1.66
C MET A 14 -3.18 1.57 -1.12
N LEU A 15 -3.87 0.75 -1.94
CA LEU A 15 -4.29 -0.61 -1.56
C LEU A 15 -3.09 -1.51 -1.25
N ILE A 16 -2.00 -1.42 -2.02
CA ILE A 16 -0.75 -2.13 -1.70
C ILE A 16 -0.22 -1.72 -0.32
N GLY A 17 -0.30 -0.42 0.02
CA GLY A 17 0.03 0.09 1.35
C GLY A 17 -0.82 -0.53 2.47
N ILE A 18 -2.14 -0.55 2.27
CA ILE A 18 -3.12 -1.11 3.22
C ILE A 18 -2.86 -2.61 3.43
N ILE A 19 -2.73 -3.37 2.35
CA ILE A 19 -2.48 -4.82 2.42
C ILE A 19 -1.07 -5.07 2.99
N GLY A 20 -0.09 -4.27 2.60
CA GLY A 20 1.29 -4.34 3.06
C GLY A 20 1.46 -4.10 4.56
N TYR A 21 0.53 -3.39 5.20
CA TYR A 21 0.47 -3.28 6.66
C TYR A 21 0.27 -4.64 7.34
N PHE A 22 -0.62 -5.47 6.79
CA PHE A 22 -0.90 -6.82 7.31
C PHE A 22 0.12 -7.86 6.81
N PHE A 23 0.69 -7.64 5.63
CA PHE A 23 1.64 -8.54 4.99
C PHE A 23 2.93 -7.81 4.61
N PRO A 24 3.91 -7.65 5.53
CA PRO A 24 5.13 -6.89 5.29
C PRO A 24 5.95 -7.40 4.08
N ALA A 25 5.88 -8.70 3.79
CA ALA A 25 6.51 -9.29 2.61
C ALA A 25 6.02 -8.65 1.30
N LEU A 26 4.74 -8.27 1.21
CA LEU A 26 4.19 -7.57 0.04
C LEU A 26 4.81 -6.18 -0.11
N LEU A 27 5.01 -5.47 1.01
CA LEU A 27 5.60 -4.13 0.98
C LEU A 27 7.08 -4.20 0.55
N ILE A 28 7.83 -5.19 1.04
CA ILE A 28 9.22 -5.45 0.62
C ILE A 28 9.27 -5.77 -0.88
N ALA A 29 8.40 -6.68 -1.35
CA ALA A 29 8.32 -7.04 -2.76
C ALA A 29 7.96 -5.83 -3.64
N PHE A 30 7.03 -4.98 -3.18
CA PHE A 30 6.68 -3.74 -3.86
C PHE A 30 7.86 -2.77 -3.96
N LEU A 31 8.59 -2.54 -2.87
CA LEU A 31 9.76 -1.67 -2.86
C LEU A 31 10.87 -2.20 -3.78
N ALA A 32 11.16 -3.49 -3.72
CA ALA A 32 12.11 -4.15 -4.62
C ALA A 32 11.68 -3.99 -6.09
N TYR A 33 10.39 -4.18 -6.38
CA TYR A 33 9.83 -4.01 -7.72
C TYR A 33 9.94 -2.57 -8.24
N GLN A 34 9.71 -1.55 -7.39
CA GLN A 34 9.90 -0.15 -7.78
C GLN A 34 11.38 0.17 -8.00
N PHE A 35 12.27 -0.38 -7.18
CA PHE A 35 13.72 -0.22 -7.33
C PHE A 35 14.23 -0.83 -8.64
N LEU A 36 13.78 -2.03 -9.00
CA LEU A 36 14.13 -2.65 -10.28
C LEU A 36 13.63 -1.82 -11.46
N GLN A 37 12.39 -1.33 -11.43
CA GLN A 37 11.87 -0.43 -12.47
C GLN A 37 12.70 0.86 -12.60
N TYR A 38 13.23 1.37 -11.48
CA TYR A 38 14.10 2.54 -11.49
C TYR A 38 15.45 2.24 -12.14
N ILE A 39 16.13 1.16 -11.74
CA ILE A 39 17.43 0.77 -12.31
C ILE A 39 17.33 0.51 -13.81
N PHE A 40 16.32 -0.25 -14.23
CA PHE A 40 16.18 -0.63 -15.63
C PHE A 40 15.56 0.46 -16.50
N GLY A 41 15.04 1.54 -15.90
CA GLY A 41 14.42 2.64 -16.65
C GLY A 41 13.12 2.27 -17.39
N PHE A 42 12.54 1.10 -17.10
CA PHE A 42 11.28 0.62 -17.66
C PHE A 42 10.17 0.62 -16.61
N ARG A 43 8.92 0.79 -17.06
CA ARG A 43 7.71 0.72 -16.24
C ARG A 43 6.90 -0.47 -16.68
N PHE A 44 6.65 -1.38 -15.75
CA PHE A 44 5.79 -2.53 -15.96
C PHE A 44 4.40 -2.21 -15.39
N PHE A 45 3.40 -2.30 -16.25
CA PHE A 45 2.00 -2.16 -15.88
C PHE A 45 1.43 -3.57 -15.70
N LEU A 46 1.27 -4.00 -14.44
CA LEU A 46 0.78 -5.33 -14.07
C LEU A 46 -0.52 -5.71 -14.79
N PHE A 47 -1.40 -4.74 -15.05
CA PHE A 47 -2.70 -4.95 -15.67
C PHE A 47 -2.75 -4.66 -17.18
N GLU A 48 -1.80 -3.88 -17.71
CA GLU A 48 -1.76 -3.58 -19.15
C GLU A 48 -0.87 -4.56 -19.92
N MET A 49 -0.15 -5.47 -19.23
CA MET A 49 0.92 -6.30 -19.80
C MET A 49 1.87 -5.50 -20.72
N ALA A 50 2.05 -4.22 -20.38
CA ALA A 50 2.78 -3.25 -21.18
C ALA A 50 4.06 -2.83 -20.46
N VAL A 51 5.14 -2.78 -21.22
CA VAL A 51 6.41 -2.22 -20.78
C VAL A 51 6.57 -0.87 -21.44
N LYS A 52 6.56 0.21 -20.65
CA LYS A 52 6.80 1.56 -21.17
C LYS A 52 8.21 1.99 -20.77
N SER A 53 8.97 2.50 -21.72
CA SER A 53 10.25 3.16 -21.42
C SER A 53 10.01 4.45 -20.61
N HIS A 54 11.09 5.00 -20.06
CA HIS A 54 11.09 6.25 -19.28
C HIS A 54 10.46 6.10 -17.89
N ASN A 55 11.13 5.37 -17.00
CA ASN A 55 10.91 5.53 -15.55
C ASN A 55 11.80 6.67 -15.02
N SER A 56 11.27 7.49 -14.11
CA SER A 56 12.01 8.56 -13.44
C SER A 56 11.98 8.39 -11.93
N LEU A 57 12.92 9.04 -11.24
CA LEU A 57 12.94 9.07 -9.78
C LEU A 57 11.65 9.66 -9.22
N GLU A 58 11.21 10.79 -9.79
CA GLU A 58 9.94 11.44 -9.47
C GLU A 58 8.75 10.48 -9.62
N HIS A 59 8.70 9.71 -10.72
CA HIS A 59 7.60 8.77 -10.93
C HIS A 59 7.60 7.63 -9.91
N THR A 60 8.79 7.15 -9.55
CA THR A 60 8.98 6.07 -8.57
C THR A 60 8.64 6.54 -7.16
N SER A 61 9.07 7.75 -6.78
CA SER A 61 8.80 8.31 -5.45
C SER A 61 7.31 8.51 -5.22
N TYR A 62 6.54 8.98 -6.21
CA TYR A 62 5.09 9.09 -6.08
C TYR A 62 4.41 7.75 -5.75
N LYS A 63 4.78 6.66 -6.43
CA LYS A 63 4.20 5.33 -6.15
C LYS A 63 4.51 4.87 -4.72
N ILE A 64 5.74 5.12 -4.27
CA ILE A 64 6.18 4.78 -2.92
C ILE A 64 5.41 5.61 -1.89
N ILE A 65 5.25 6.92 -2.12
CA ILE A 65 4.47 7.81 -1.25
C ILE A 65 3.00 7.36 -1.17
N GLU A 66 2.37 7.05 -2.30
CA GLU A 66 0.98 6.58 -2.35
C GLU A 66 0.79 5.28 -1.53
N ALA A 67 1.72 4.31 -1.66
CA ALA A 67 1.72 3.12 -0.82
C ALA A 67 1.97 3.43 0.66
N PHE A 68 2.87 4.36 0.95
CA PHE A 68 3.18 4.74 2.33
C PHE A 68 2.00 5.45 3.02
N ILE A 69 1.24 6.26 2.28
CA ILE A 69 -0.02 6.86 2.75
C ILE A 69 -0.99 5.75 3.15
N GLY A 70 -1.23 4.76 2.28
CA GLY A 70 -2.12 3.63 2.60
C GLY A 70 -1.69 2.85 3.85
N TYR A 71 -0.39 2.62 3.99
CA TYR A 71 0.20 1.98 5.17
C TYR A 71 -0.02 2.80 6.45
N ILE A 72 0.35 4.09 6.46
CA ILE A 72 0.20 4.97 7.63
C ILE A 72 -1.27 5.11 8.02
N THR A 73 -2.16 5.34 7.06
CA THR A 73 -3.60 5.46 7.34
C THR A 73 -4.14 4.21 8.02
N THR A 74 -3.73 3.02 7.56
CA THR A 74 -4.12 1.75 8.18
C THR A 74 -3.55 1.63 9.60
N MET A 75 -2.26 1.91 9.78
CA MET A 75 -1.62 1.91 11.10
C MET A 75 -2.33 2.83 12.10
N LEU A 76 -2.65 4.06 11.68
CA LEU A 76 -3.34 5.03 12.53
C LEU A 76 -4.76 4.59 12.86
N PHE A 77 -5.50 4.06 11.87
CA PHE A 77 -6.85 3.53 12.07
C PHE A 77 -6.87 2.38 13.08
N MET A 78 -5.94 1.42 12.94
CA MET A 78 -5.83 0.28 13.85
C MET A 78 -5.45 0.73 15.27
N LYS A 79 -4.50 1.67 15.39
CA LYS A 79 -4.11 2.23 16.69
C LYS A 79 -5.27 2.98 17.36
N TYR A 80 -5.99 3.80 16.60
CA TYR A 80 -7.17 4.51 17.11
C TYR A 80 -8.26 3.54 17.57
N SER A 81 -8.54 2.50 16.78
CA SER A 81 -9.53 1.48 17.08
C SER A 81 -9.17 0.69 18.34
N ALA A 82 -7.91 0.30 18.51
CA ALA A 82 -7.45 -0.44 19.69
C ALA A 82 -7.59 0.37 21.00
N VAL A 83 -7.45 1.70 20.92
CA VAL A 83 -7.57 2.59 22.08
C VAL A 83 -9.03 2.90 22.42
N ASN A 84 -9.91 3.03 21.42
CA ASN A 84 -11.26 3.55 21.60
C ASN A 84 -12.37 2.50 21.47
N MET A 85 -12.07 1.25 21.13
CA MET A 85 -13.07 0.19 21.16
C MET A 85 -13.46 -0.15 22.61
N PRO A 86 -14.75 -0.13 22.97
CA PRO A 86 -15.19 -0.54 24.29
C PRO A 86 -14.82 -2.02 24.52
N ARG A 87 -14.15 -2.32 25.64
CA ARG A 87 -13.76 -3.68 26.08
C ARG A 87 -14.95 -4.58 26.47
N ASN A 88 -16.17 -4.26 26.04
CA ASN A 88 -17.41 -4.84 26.56
C ASN A 88 -17.90 -6.09 25.81
N PHE A 89 -17.03 -6.82 25.12
CA PHE A 89 -17.41 -8.06 24.41
C PHE A 89 -16.63 -9.31 24.82
N VAL A 90 -15.86 -9.28 25.92
CA VAL A 90 -15.06 -10.44 26.38
C VAL A 90 -15.45 -10.92 27.79
N THR A 91 -16.65 -10.61 28.28
CA THR A 91 -17.09 -11.01 29.64
C THR A 91 -18.49 -11.63 29.72
N THR A 92 -18.93 -12.39 28.71
CA THR A 92 -20.17 -13.20 28.84
C THR A 92 -20.09 -14.61 28.24
N ALA A 93 -18.90 -15.15 27.93
CA ALA A 93 -18.74 -16.52 27.45
C ALA A 93 -17.73 -17.32 28.28
N SER A 94 -17.97 -17.44 29.60
CA SER A 94 -17.47 -18.54 30.44
C SER A 94 -17.95 -18.46 31.90
N ILE A 95 -19.09 -17.81 32.14
CA ILE A 95 -19.85 -18.03 33.38
C ILE A 95 -21.08 -18.81 32.94
N ASP A 96 -21.16 -20.05 33.42
CA ASP A 96 -22.25 -21.03 33.30
C ASP A 96 -22.18 -22.00 32.11
N GLY A 97 -21.54 -23.15 32.38
CA GLY A 97 -21.50 -24.37 31.58
C GLY A 97 -20.58 -25.41 32.19
#